data_AF-A0A967FU62-F1
#
_entry.id   AF-A0A967FU62-F1
#
_cell.length_a   1.000
_cell.length_b   1.000
_cell.length_c   1.000
_cell.angle_alpha   90.00
_cell.angle_beta   90.00
_cell.angle_gamma   90.00
#
_symmetry.space_group_name_H-M   'P 1'
#
loop_
_entity.id
_entity.type
_entity.pdbx_description
1 polymer ?
#
loop_
_entity_poly.entity_id
_entity_poly.type
_entity_poly.pdbx_seq_one_letter_code
_entity_poly.pdbx_strand_id
1 'polypeptide(L)'
;MLTFTELLTASDSDLVKIFYKIKQDETEDFIKRINKIANSLGLNHAQLVCALGFNKNILDLTDIFSVVGFRSYKQLSYRQNELFTTDTYNQLSIDNILDIYSERLEDMRINDELRNLIEPRLKHIEAEIDKSGDSGTIISYCMEIHAIYKSGIADKAFAENRAKKRELHKYRKLADEVIVMVDSGIIPASNLFYMDSVALEEKKLLMDKHYVPTEMIKNRLKNPSLGEKERKLLENYV
;
A
#
# COMPACT_ATOMS: atom_id res chain seq x y z
N MET A 1 -6.28 -11.16 24.39
CA MET A 1 -6.43 -9.82 23.79
C MET A 1 -6.78 -10.04 22.34
N LEU A 2 -7.67 -9.23 21.78
CA LEU A 2 -8.07 -9.33 20.38
C LEU A 2 -6.95 -8.74 19.52
N THR A 3 -6.54 -9.45 18.47
CA THR A 3 -5.54 -8.97 17.52
C THR A 3 -6.19 -8.17 16.39
N PHE A 4 -5.38 -7.37 15.69
CA PHE A 4 -5.84 -6.62 14.52
C PHE A 4 -6.43 -7.55 13.45
N THR A 5 -5.73 -8.63 13.11
CA THR A 5 -6.12 -9.60 12.08
C THR A 5 -7.40 -10.34 12.46
N GLU A 6 -7.58 -10.72 13.74
CA GLU A 6 -8.82 -11.33 14.22
C GLU A 6 -10.01 -10.40 14.04
N LEU A 7 -9.87 -9.10 14.35
CA LEU A 7 -10.95 -8.13 14.15
C LEU A 7 -11.20 -7.86 12.65
N LEU A 8 -10.13 -7.75 11.86
CA LEU A 8 -10.20 -7.55 10.42
C LEU A 8 -10.98 -8.70 9.76
N THR A 9 -10.73 -9.95 10.13
CA THR A 9 -11.31 -11.13 9.47
C THR A 9 -12.55 -11.70 10.14
N ALA A 10 -12.96 -11.15 11.29
CA ALA A 10 -14.11 -11.63 12.05
C ALA A 10 -15.38 -11.74 11.21
N SER A 11 -16.11 -12.84 11.40
CA SER A 11 -17.47 -13.03 10.88
C SER A 11 -18.45 -12.07 11.54
N ASP A 12 -19.64 -11.88 10.95
CA ASP A 12 -20.73 -11.09 11.53
C ASP A 12 -21.02 -11.53 12.98
N SER A 13 -21.05 -12.84 13.21
CA SER A 13 -21.34 -13.42 14.52
C SER A 13 -20.26 -13.13 15.55
N ASP A 14 -18.99 -13.08 15.12
CA ASP A 14 -17.87 -12.82 16.01
C ASP A 14 -17.74 -11.32 16.29
N LEU A 15 -17.99 -10.47 15.29
CA LEU A 15 -18.10 -9.03 15.46
C LEU A 15 -19.19 -8.71 16.50
N VAL A 16 -20.39 -9.29 16.38
CA VAL A 16 -21.44 -9.08 17.39
C VAL A 16 -20.97 -9.52 18.78
N LYS A 17 -20.33 -10.69 18.93
CA LYS A 17 -19.81 -11.17 20.23
C LYS A 17 -18.76 -10.22 20.82
N ILE A 18 -17.86 -9.69 19.99
CA ILE A 18 -16.80 -8.75 20.41
C ILE A 18 -17.43 -7.48 20.97
N PHE A 19 -18.41 -6.90 20.26
CA PHE A 19 -18.97 -5.60 20.62
C PHE A 19 -20.15 -5.67 21.60
N TYR A 20 -20.80 -6.83 21.79
CA TYR A 20 -21.97 -6.99 22.66
C TYR A 20 -21.72 -6.57 24.12
N LYS A 21 -20.50 -6.76 24.63
CA LYS A 21 -20.14 -6.44 26.03
C LYS A 21 -19.70 -5.00 26.23
N ILE A 22 -19.58 -4.21 25.17
CA ILE A 22 -19.11 -2.83 25.24
C ILE A 22 -20.26 -1.93 25.67
N LYS A 23 -20.14 -1.34 26.85
CA LYS A 23 -21.12 -0.37 27.35
C LYS A 23 -20.97 0.94 26.58
N GLN A 24 -22.08 1.41 26.04
CA GLN A 24 -22.17 2.73 25.43
C GLN A 24 -22.21 3.80 26.52
N ASP A 25 -21.29 4.75 26.48
CA ASP A 25 -21.40 6.02 27.20
C ASP A 25 -21.64 7.10 26.17
N GLU A 26 -22.87 7.61 26.09
CA GLU A 26 -23.28 8.62 25.11
C GLU A 26 -22.77 10.02 25.43
N THR A 27 -22.23 10.22 26.63
CA THR A 27 -21.71 11.52 27.08
C THR A 27 -20.23 11.72 26.77
N GLU A 28 -19.53 10.65 26.36
CA GLU A 28 -18.12 10.71 26.00
C GLU A 28 -17.89 11.35 24.63
N ASP A 29 -16.86 12.18 24.54
CA ASP A 29 -16.33 12.68 23.28
C ASP A 29 -16.05 11.52 22.31
N PHE A 30 -16.37 11.73 21.03
CA PHE A 30 -16.28 10.72 19.98
C PHE A 30 -14.90 10.04 19.90
N ILE A 31 -13.82 10.82 19.94
CA ILE A 31 -12.46 10.27 19.86
C ILE A 31 -12.11 9.52 21.15
N LYS A 32 -12.52 10.04 22.31
CA LYS A 32 -12.32 9.37 23.60
C LYS A 32 -13.03 8.02 23.65
N ARG A 33 -14.27 7.95 23.14
CA ARG A 33 -15.04 6.69 23.06
C ARG A 33 -14.30 5.64 22.24
N ILE A 34 -13.84 5.99 21.03
CA ILE A 34 -13.09 5.07 20.17
C ILE A 34 -11.82 4.59 20.88
N ASN A 35 -11.05 5.49 21.48
CA ASN A 35 -9.81 5.15 22.18
C ASN A 35 -10.07 4.21 23.37
N LYS A 36 -11.14 4.43 24.13
CA LYS A 36 -11.53 3.59 25.26
C LYS A 36 -11.90 2.17 24.79
N ILE A 37 -12.65 2.07 23.70
CA ILE A 37 -13.02 0.78 23.09
C ILE A 37 -11.79 0.08 22.52
N ALA A 38 -10.93 0.79 21.80
CA ALA A 38 -9.70 0.23 21.26
C ALA A 38 -8.85 -0.35 22.40
N ASN A 39 -8.62 0.44 23.45
CA ASN A 39 -7.83 0.03 24.62
C ASN A 39 -8.44 -1.18 25.34
N SER A 40 -9.77 -1.28 25.44
CA SER A 40 -10.42 -2.44 26.07
C SER A 40 -10.27 -3.73 25.26
N LEU A 41 -10.09 -3.61 23.94
CA LEU A 41 -9.80 -4.72 23.04
C LEU A 41 -8.30 -5.03 22.92
N GLY A 42 -7.43 -4.15 23.42
CA GLY A 42 -5.97 -4.25 23.30
C GLY A 42 -5.42 -3.68 21.99
N LEU A 43 -6.17 -2.80 21.33
CA LEU A 43 -5.83 -2.14 20.08
C LEU A 43 -5.63 -0.64 20.30
N ASN A 44 -4.98 0.04 19.38
CA ASN A 44 -5.02 1.50 19.31
C ASN A 44 -6.16 2.00 18.41
N HIS A 45 -6.35 3.33 18.37
CA HIS A 45 -7.39 3.99 17.57
C HIS A 45 -7.35 3.56 16.10
N ALA A 46 -6.19 3.65 15.47
CA ALA A 46 -6.04 3.37 14.04
C ALA A 46 -6.30 1.90 13.74
N GLN A 47 -5.79 1.01 14.58
CA GLN A 47 -6.01 -0.43 14.47
C GLN A 47 -7.50 -0.79 14.56
N LEU A 48 -8.21 -0.29 15.57
CA LEU A 48 -9.66 -0.55 15.71
C LEU A 48 -10.42 -0.05 14.48
N VAL A 49 -10.19 1.20 14.08
CA VAL A 49 -10.94 1.83 12.98
C VAL A 49 -10.64 1.16 11.65
N CYS A 50 -9.37 0.86 11.35
CA CYS A 50 -8.99 0.25 10.08
C CYS A 50 -9.39 -1.23 10.00
N ALA A 51 -9.20 -2.00 11.08
CA ALA A 51 -9.63 -3.40 11.10
C ALA A 51 -11.15 -3.50 10.89
N LEU A 52 -11.91 -2.64 11.57
CA LEU A 52 -13.37 -2.62 11.45
C LEU A 52 -13.84 -2.10 10.09
N GLY A 53 -13.28 -0.99 9.60
CA GLY A 53 -13.66 -0.37 8.33
C GLY A 53 -13.32 -1.23 7.12
N PHE A 54 -12.18 -1.92 7.14
CA PHE A 54 -11.83 -2.89 6.10
C PHE A 54 -12.46 -4.27 6.34
N ASN A 55 -13.29 -4.50 7.37
CA ASN A 55 -13.98 -5.79 7.53
C ASN A 55 -15.18 -5.87 6.57
N LYS A 56 -15.16 -6.83 5.63
CA LYS A 56 -16.23 -7.01 4.63
C LYS A 56 -17.64 -7.20 5.20
N ASN A 57 -17.71 -7.70 6.43
CA ASN A 57 -18.94 -8.03 7.13
C ASN A 57 -19.54 -6.84 7.89
N ILE A 58 -18.84 -5.69 7.98
CA ILE A 58 -19.27 -4.60 8.86
C ILE A 58 -20.46 -3.79 8.35
N LEU A 59 -20.69 -3.78 7.03
CA LEU A 59 -21.62 -2.84 6.40
C LEU A 59 -23.06 -2.99 6.88
N ASP A 60 -23.47 -4.22 7.14
CA ASP A 60 -24.83 -4.54 7.55
C ASP A 60 -24.98 -4.52 9.09
N LEU A 61 -23.90 -4.27 9.83
CA LEU A 61 -23.86 -4.31 11.29
C LEU A 61 -23.93 -2.90 11.88
N THR A 62 -25.07 -2.25 11.67
CA THR A 62 -25.27 -0.83 12.04
C THR A 62 -25.10 -0.53 13.51
N ASP A 63 -25.43 -1.50 14.35
CA ASP A 63 -25.31 -1.38 15.80
C ASP A 63 -23.83 -1.30 16.23
N ILE A 64 -22.93 -1.99 15.52
CA ILE A 64 -21.52 -2.06 15.89
C ILE A 64 -20.83 -0.71 15.66
N PHE A 65 -21.01 -0.10 14.49
CA PHE A 65 -20.41 1.21 14.26
C PHE A 65 -21.02 2.28 15.17
N SER A 66 -22.30 2.14 15.56
CA SER A 66 -22.97 3.01 16.54
C SER A 66 -22.39 2.85 17.95
N VAL A 67 -22.10 1.62 18.38
CA VAL A 67 -21.38 1.32 19.64
C VAL A 67 -20.03 2.04 19.66
N VAL A 68 -19.28 1.95 18.56
CA VAL A 68 -17.96 2.60 18.43
C VAL A 68 -18.07 4.13 18.41
N GLY A 69 -19.22 4.67 18.00
CA GLY A 69 -19.55 6.10 18.01
C GLY A 69 -19.78 6.72 16.64
N PHE A 70 -19.73 5.93 15.57
CA PHE A 70 -20.02 6.39 14.21
C PHE A 70 -21.53 6.38 13.95
N ARG A 71 -22.05 7.40 13.27
CA ARG A 71 -23.47 7.49 12.93
C ARG A 71 -23.83 6.70 11.67
N SER A 72 -22.84 6.33 10.87
CA SER A 72 -23.02 5.59 9.63
C SER A 72 -21.71 4.95 9.17
N TYR A 73 -21.82 3.93 8.31
CA TYR A 73 -20.67 3.35 7.62
C TYR A 73 -19.85 4.40 6.86
N LYS A 74 -20.50 5.42 6.28
CA LYS A 74 -19.79 6.52 5.59
C LYS A 74 -18.82 7.27 6.51
N GLN A 75 -19.20 7.50 7.78
CA GLN A 75 -18.30 8.14 8.74
C GLN A 75 -17.14 7.22 9.14
N LEU A 76 -17.41 5.92 9.31
CA LEU A 76 -16.38 4.91 9.58
C LEU A 76 -15.37 4.86 8.43
N SER A 77 -15.84 4.69 7.20
CA SER A 77 -15.03 4.65 5.99
C SER A 77 -14.22 5.94 5.79
N TYR A 78 -14.80 7.12 6.03
CA TYR A 78 -14.06 8.39 5.97
C TYR A 78 -12.87 8.41 6.94
N ARG A 79 -13.10 8.01 8.20
CA ARG A 79 -12.05 8.01 9.24
C ARG A 79 -11.00 6.94 8.98
N GLN A 80 -11.42 5.75 8.54
CA GLN A 80 -10.54 4.68 8.07
C GLN A 80 -9.64 5.19 6.94
N ASN A 81 -10.20 5.82 5.92
CA ASN A 81 -9.43 6.32 4.78
C ASN A 81 -8.41 7.38 5.21
N GLU A 82 -8.80 8.31 6.07
CA GLU A 82 -7.90 9.31 6.65
C GLU A 82 -6.73 8.64 7.39
N LEU A 83 -7.02 7.73 8.33
CA LEU A 83 -6.00 7.05 9.13
C LEU A 83 -5.09 6.17 8.27
N PHE A 84 -5.68 5.39 7.36
CA PHE A 84 -4.93 4.52 6.46
C PHE A 84 -4.04 5.30 5.51
N THR A 85 -4.48 6.46 4.99
CA THR A 85 -3.67 7.21 4.03
C THR A 85 -2.61 8.11 4.68
N THR A 86 -2.82 8.56 5.91
CA THR A 86 -1.92 9.51 6.58
C THR A 86 -0.95 8.86 7.56
N ASP A 87 -1.26 7.67 8.08
CA ASP A 87 -0.37 6.96 9.01
C ASP A 87 0.83 6.34 8.28
N THR A 88 2.02 6.83 8.59
CA THR A 88 3.30 6.35 8.05
C THR A 88 3.96 5.34 8.99
N TYR A 89 3.18 4.32 9.37
CA TYR A 89 3.57 3.21 10.25
C TYR A 89 3.72 3.54 11.74
N ASN A 90 3.08 4.61 12.21
CA ASN A 90 3.16 5.01 13.62
C ASN A 90 2.11 4.29 14.48
N GLN A 91 0.89 4.18 13.97
CA GLN A 91 -0.22 3.51 14.65
C GLN A 91 -0.61 2.19 13.98
N LEU A 92 -0.42 2.07 12.67
CA LEU A 92 -0.61 0.82 11.93
C LEU A 92 0.76 0.25 11.59
N SER A 93 1.15 -0.86 12.20
CA SER A 93 2.42 -1.50 11.83
C SER A 93 2.38 -1.97 10.37
N ILE A 94 3.54 -2.19 9.76
CA ILE A 94 3.61 -2.81 8.43
C ILE A 94 2.83 -4.12 8.37
N ASP A 95 2.89 -4.96 9.41
CA ASP A 95 2.11 -6.20 9.48
C ASP A 95 0.59 -5.96 9.38
N ASN A 96 0.07 -4.92 10.05
CA ASN A 96 -1.35 -4.56 9.93
C ASN A 96 -1.72 -4.14 8.51
N ILE A 97 -0.82 -3.45 7.81
CA ILE A 97 -1.03 -3.04 6.42
C ILE A 97 -1.00 -4.25 5.48
N LEU A 98 -0.06 -5.17 5.69
CA LEU A 98 0.03 -6.41 4.92
C LEU A 98 -1.21 -7.28 5.11
N ASP A 99 -1.74 -7.39 6.33
CA ASP A 99 -2.99 -8.10 6.63
C ASP A 99 -4.18 -7.48 5.86
N ILE A 100 -4.28 -6.15 5.79
CA ILE A 100 -5.33 -5.48 4.99
C ILE A 100 -5.22 -5.90 3.52
N TYR A 101 -4.01 -6.00 2.97
CA TYR A 101 -3.81 -6.36 1.56
C TYR A 101 -4.02 -7.84 1.27
N SER A 102 -3.68 -8.75 2.19
CA SER A 102 -3.82 -10.19 1.98
C SER A 102 -5.27 -10.67 2.14
N GLU A 103 -5.99 -10.17 3.13
CA GLU A 103 -7.31 -10.69 3.51
C GLU A 103 -8.45 -10.20 2.60
N ARG A 104 -8.14 -9.41 1.57
CA ARG A 104 -9.10 -8.64 0.76
C ARG A 104 -9.03 -8.87 -0.75
N LEU A 105 -8.29 -9.91 -1.16
CA LEU A 105 -8.16 -10.27 -2.58
C LEU A 105 -9.50 -10.64 -3.23
N GLU A 106 -10.45 -11.18 -2.47
CA GLU A 106 -11.71 -11.73 -3.00
C GLU A 106 -12.89 -10.74 -2.94
N ASP A 107 -12.81 -9.65 -2.16
CA ASP A 107 -13.86 -8.63 -2.11
C ASP A 107 -13.54 -7.51 -3.09
N MET A 108 -14.16 -7.57 -4.28
CA MET A 108 -13.95 -6.59 -5.35
C MET A 108 -14.19 -5.15 -4.92
N ARG A 109 -15.17 -4.89 -4.04
CA ARG A 109 -15.47 -3.53 -3.59
C ARG A 109 -14.35 -3.00 -2.70
N ILE A 110 -13.89 -3.79 -1.73
CA ILE A 110 -12.79 -3.37 -0.87
C ILE A 110 -11.50 -3.19 -1.68
N ASN A 111 -11.27 -4.04 -2.68
CA ASN A 111 -10.13 -3.90 -3.59
C ASN A 111 -10.19 -2.57 -4.37
N ASP A 112 -11.35 -2.22 -4.92
CA ASP A 112 -11.53 -0.94 -5.63
C ASP A 112 -11.40 0.27 -4.70
N GLU A 113 -11.87 0.18 -3.45
CA GLU A 113 -11.62 1.21 -2.44
C GLU A 113 -10.12 1.34 -2.14
N LEU A 114 -9.42 0.23 -1.89
CA LEU A 114 -7.98 0.22 -1.63
C LEU A 114 -7.19 0.86 -2.76
N ARG A 115 -7.49 0.53 -4.03
CA ARG A 115 -6.85 1.13 -5.21
C ARG A 115 -6.86 2.67 -5.19
N ASN A 116 -7.95 3.27 -4.72
CA ASN A 116 -8.07 4.72 -4.60
C ASN A 116 -7.28 5.31 -3.42
N LEU A 117 -6.93 4.49 -2.43
CA LEU A 117 -6.23 4.90 -1.22
C LEU A 117 -4.70 4.70 -1.31
N ILE A 118 -4.23 3.77 -2.14
CA ILE A 118 -2.79 3.47 -2.25
C ILE A 118 -1.98 4.69 -2.68
N GLU A 119 -2.37 5.40 -3.73
CA GLU A 119 -1.57 6.53 -4.22
C GLU A 119 -1.45 7.66 -3.17
N PRO A 120 -2.54 8.11 -2.52
CA PRO A 120 -2.45 9.03 -1.38
C PRO A 120 -1.58 8.51 -0.23
N ARG A 121 -1.69 7.21 0.10
CA ARG A 121 -0.91 6.58 1.18
C ARG A 121 0.59 6.60 0.88
N LEU A 122 0.98 6.11 -0.30
CA LEU A 122 2.38 6.09 -0.72
C LEU A 122 2.95 7.50 -0.75
N LYS A 123 2.17 8.52 -1.18
CA LYS A 123 2.62 9.91 -1.17
C LYS A 123 2.96 10.42 0.24
N HIS A 124 2.18 10.06 1.27
CA HIS A 124 2.50 10.45 2.65
C HIS A 124 3.74 9.73 3.16
N ILE A 125 3.89 8.44 2.88
CA ILE A 125 5.06 7.65 3.27
C ILE A 125 6.33 8.20 2.59
N GLU A 126 6.26 8.45 1.29
CA GLU A 126 7.34 9.02 0.48
C GLU A 126 7.77 10.41 0.98
N ALA A 127 6.81 11.23 1.42
CA ALA A 127 7.09 12.53 2.06
C ALA A 127 7.74 12.39 3.44
N GLU A 128 7.35 11.38 4.23
CA GLU A 128 7.98 11.10 5.53
C GLU A 128 9.40 10.56 5.37
N ILE A 129 9.65 9.70 4.36
CA ILE A 129 11.00 9.24 4.00
C ILE A 129 11.91 10.43 3.68
N ASP A 130 11.42 11.42 2.93
CA ASP A 130 12.18 12.63 2.62
C ASP A 130 12.50 13.48 3.87
N LYS A 131 11.59 13.48 4.84
CA LYS A 131 11.69 14.30 6.04
C LYS A 131 12.60 13.69 7.09
N SER A 132 12.46 12.41 7.37
CA SER A 132 13.17 11.73 8.47
C SER A 132 14.35 10.89 8.00
N GLY A 133 14.29 10.30 6.79
CA GLY A 133 15.26 9.31 6.32
C GLY A 133 15.32 8.06 7.19
N ASP A 134 14.27 7.79 7.98
CA ASP A 134 14.24 6.66 8.93
C ASP A 134 14.31 5.32 8.18
N SER A 135 15.27 4.48 8.58
CA SER A 135 15.51 3.19 7.92
C SER A 135 14.36 2.21 8.13
N GLY A 136 13.68 2.25 9.29
CA GLY A 136 12.52 1.39 9.57
C GLY A 136 11.34 1.69 8.63
N THR A 137 11.12 2.98 8.37
CA THR A 137 10.08 3.46 7.45
C THR A 137 10.39 3.09 6.01
N ILE A 138 11.66 3.19 5.58
CA ILE A 138 12.10 2.75 4.25
C ILE A 138 11.90 1.24 4.07
N ILE A 139 12.30 0.43 5.05
CA ILE A 139 12.09 -1.03 4.99
C ILE A 139 10.60 -1.37 4.87
N SER A 140 9.77 -0.73 5.70
CA SER A 140 8.31 -0.93 5.67
C SER A 140 7.71 -0.50 4.33
N TYR A 141 8.16 0.62 3.76
CA TYR A 141 7.78 1.07 2.42
C TYR A 141 8.11 0.05 1.34
N CYS A 142 9.32 -0.54 1.36
CA CYS A 142 9.69 -1.57 0.39
C CYS A 142 8.79 -2.80 0.52
N MET A 143 8.50 -3.25 1.75
CA MET A 143 7.57 -4.37 2.00
C MET A 143 6.16 -4.07 1.48
N GLU A 144 5.66 -2.87 1.75
CA GLU A 144 4.33 -2.43 1.31
C GLU A 144 4.23 -2.34 -0.22
N ILE A 145 5.23 -1.77 -0.91
CA ILE A 145 5.26 -1.76 -2.38
C ILE A 145 5.17 -3.18 -2.93
N HIS A 146 6.00 -4.11 -2.44
CA HIS A 146 5.98 -5.50 -2.90
C HIS A 146 4.61 -6.15 -2.69
N ALA A 147 3.99 -5.89 -1.55
CA ALA A 147 2.66 -6.43 -1.24
C ALA A 147 1.57 -5.85 -2.16
N ILE A 148 1.58 -4.55 -2.45
CA ILE A 148 0.60 -3.91 -3.35
C ILE A 148 0.59 -4.59 -4.73
N TYR A 149 1.76 -4.89 -5.29
CA TYR A 149 1.89 -5.59 -6.56
C TYR A 149 1.54 -7.07 -6.47
N LYS A 150 2.07 -7.78 -5.46
CA LYS A 150 1.86 -9.22 -5.29
C LYS A 150 0.41 -9.58 -4.99
N SER A 151 -0.30 -8.70 -4.27
CA SER A 151 -1.71 -8.83 -3.95
C SER A 151 -2.63 -8.38 -5.10
N GLY A 152 -2.10 -7.99 -6.27
CA GLY A 152 -2.93 -7.57 -7.42
C GLY A 152 -3.81 -6.34 -7.15
N ILE A 153 -3.50 -5.58 -6.10
CA ILE A 153 -4.15 -4.29 -5.81
C ILE A 153 -3.69 -3.29 -6.86
N ALA A 154 -2.38 -3.24 -7.14
CA ALA A 154 -1.86 -2.48 -8.27
C ALA A 154 -2.42 -3.05 -9.57
N ASP A 155 -3.12 -2.19 -10.31
CA ASP A 155 -3.48 -2.46 -11.68
C ASP A 155 -2.45 -1.86 -12.65
N LYS A 156 -2.67 -2.10 -13.95
CA LYS A 156 -1.81 -1.56 -15.00
C LYS A 156 -1.78 -0.04 -15.02
N ALA A 157 -2.89 0.63 -14.73
CA ALA A 157 -2.96 2.08 -14.74
C ALA A 157 -2.09 2.69 -13.63
N PHE A 158 -2.17 2.12 -12.42
CA PHE A 158 -1.34 2.49 -11.27
C PHE A 158 0.14 2.31 -11.57
N ALA A 159 0.54 1.11 -12.02
CA ALA A 159 1.94 0.80 -12.33
C ALA A 159 2.50 1.73 -13.42
N GLU A 160 1.73 1.96 -14.50
CA GLU A 160 2.15 2.86 -15.58
C GLU A 160 2.27 4.30 -15.10
N ASN A 161 1.33 4.78 -14.28
CA ASN A 161 1.38 6.12 -13.71
C ASN A 161 2.66 6.29 -12.88
N ARG A 162 2.98 5.31 -12.03
CA ARG A 162 4.21 5.32 -11.22
C ARG A 162 5.48 5.25 -12.06
N ALA A 163 5.52 4.43 -13.12
CA ALA A 163 6.67 4.33 -14.02
C ALA A 163 6.91 5.60 -14.85
N LYS A 164 5.86 6.35 -15.21
CA LYS A 164 5.95 7.58 -16.01
C LYS A 164 6.46 8.79 -15.21
N LYS A 165 6.26 8.81 -13.89
CA LYS A 165 6.65 9.89 -12.99
C LYS A 165 8.15 9.88 -12.69
N ARG A 166 8.88 10.92 -13.07
CA ARG A 166 10.35 10.99 -12.87
C ARG A 166 10.73 11.31 -11.43
N GLU A 167 9.90 12.10 -10.76
CA GLU A 167 10.06 12.45 -9.36
C GLU A 167 10.06 11.23 -8.43
N LEU A 168 9.48 10.10 -8.87
CA LEU A 168 9.43 8.86 -8.09
C LEU A 168 10.69 7.99 -8.23
N HIS A 169 11.68 8.37 -9.06
CA HIS A 169 12.90 7.57 -9.30
C HIS A 169 13.56 7.10 -8.01
N LYS A 170 13.72 8.01 -7.05
CA LYS A 170 14.37 7.72 -5.77
C LYS A 170 13.61 6.65 -4.99
N TYR A 171 12.28 6.69 -4.96
CA TYR A 171 11.47 5.74 -4.18
C TYR A 171 11.33 4.41 -4.90
N ARG A 172 11.12 4.42 -6.22
CA ARG A 172 11.12 3.18 -7.02
C ARG A 172 12.42 2.41 -6.86
N LYS A 173 13.55 3.13 -6.82
CA LYS A 173 14.87 2.53 -6.57
C LYS A 173 14.99 1.93 -5.17
N LEU A 174 14.40 2.53 -4.13
CA LEU A 174 14.45 1.97 -2.77
C LEU A 174 13.76 0.60 -2.71
N ALA A 175 12.62 0.46 -3.40
CA ALA A 175 11.81 -0.75 -3.37
C ALA A 175 12.09 -1.73 -4.52
N ASP A 176 13.06 -1.43 -5.38
CA ASP A 176 13.27 -2.13 -6.67
C ASP A 176 11.95 -2.27 -7.47
N GLU A 177 11.12 -1.22 -7.44
CA GLU A 177 9.71 -1.28 -7.87
C GLU A 177 9.58 -1.70 -9.34
N VAL A 178 10.52 -1.30 -10.20
CA VAL A 178 10.55 -1.72 -11.62
C VAL A 178 10.69 -3.24 -11.79
N ILE A 179 11.38 -3.92 -10.87
CA ILE A 179 11.49 -5.38 -10.88
C ILE A 179 10.16 -5.98 -10.45
N VAL A 180 9.56 -5.45 -9.40
CA VAL A 180 8.26 -5.89 -8.90
C VAL A 180 7.17 -5.74 -9.97
N MET A 181 7.18 -4.65 -10.75
CA MET A 181 6.26 -4.44 -11.88
C MET A 181 6.39 -5.51 -12.97
N VAL A 182 7.62 -5.99 -13.20
CA VAL A 182 7.92 -7.03 -14.20
C VAL A 182 7.54 -8.41 -13.66
N ASP A 183 7.92 -8.72 -12.42
CA ASP A 183 7.64 -10.00 -11.76
C ASP A 183 6.15 -10.25 -11.56
N SER A 184 5.39 -9.18 -11.29
CA SER A 184 3.92 -9.23 -11.24
C SER A 184 3.26 -9.32 -12.62
N GLY A 185 4.04 -9.24 -13.71
CA GLY A 185 3.55 -9.33 -15.09
C GLY A 185 2.73 -8.11 -15.54
N ILE A 186 2.71 -7.02 -14.77
CA ILE A 186 1.88 -5.84 -15.06
C ILE A 186 2.47 -5.01 -16.20
N ILE A 187 3.80 -4.80 -16.16
CA ILE A 187 4.52 -4.07 -17.20
C ILE A 187 5.66 -4.94 -17.74
N PRO A 188 5.71 -5.22 -19.05
CA PRO A 188 6.84 -5.91 -19.65
C PRO A 188 8.14 -5.15 -19.45
N ALA A 189 9.23 -5.86 -19.14
CA ALA A 189 10.55 -5.27 -18.96
C ALA A 189 11.03 -4.47 -20.18
N SER A 190 10.60 -4.88 -21.39
CA SER A 190 10.86 -4.15 -22.63
C SER A 190 10.36 -2.72 -22.58
N ASN A 191 9.16 -2.51 -22.03
CA ASN A 191 8.55 -1.19 -21.97
C ASN A 191 9.34 -0.30 -21.01
N LEU A 192 9.62 -0.81 -19.80
CA LEU A 192 10.40 -0.07 -18.80
C LEU A 192 11.82 0.26 -19.29
N PHE A 193 12.48 -0.67 -19.98
CA PHE A 193 13.84 -0.46 -20.50
C PHE A 193 13.92 0.69 -21.52
N TYR A 194 12.90 0.83 -22.38
CA TYR A 194 12.85 1.90 -23.38
C TYR A 194 12.25 3.22 -22.85
N MET A 195 11.65 3.23 -21.67
CA MET A 195 11.06 4.44 -21.09
C MET A 195 12.13 5.44 -20.63
N ASP A 196 12.01 6.69 -21.08
CA ASP A 196 12.90 7.78 -20.65
C ASP A 196 12.60 8.28 -19.23
N SER A 197 11.47 7.86 -18.66
CA SER A 197 11.12 8.09 -17.25
C SER A 197 11.67 7.03 -16.31
N VAL A 198 12.43 6.04 -16.79
CA VAL A 198 13.11 5.04 -15.97
C VAL A 198 14.59 5.38 -15.91
N ALA A 199 15.15 5.46 -14.70
CA ALA A 199 16.52 5.86 -14.46
C ALA A 199 17.53 4.82 -14.98
N LEU A 200 18.78 5.23 -15.21
CA LEU A 200 19.82 4.33 -15.71
C LEU A 200 20.12 3.19 -14.74
N GLU A 201 20.06 3.46 -13.43
CA GLU A 201 20.25 2.47 -12.38
C GLU A 201 19.12 1.44 -12.38
N GLU A 202 17.88 1.86 -12.62
CA GLU A 202 16.72 0.96 -12.76
C GLU A 202 16.86 0.09 -14.02
N LYS A 203 17.29 0.68 -15.15
CA LYS A 203 17.59 -0.07 -16.38
C LYS A 203 18.73 -1.06 -16.18
N LYS A 204 19.78 -0.67 -15.45
CA LYS A 204 20.88 -1.55 -15.07
C LYS A 204 20.36 -2.76 -14.31
N LEU A 205 19.50 -2.54 -13.30
CA LEU A 205 18.90 -3.61 -12.51
C LEU A 205 18.08 -4.59 -13.37
N LEU A 206 17.30 -4.08 -14.34
CA LEU A 206 16.57 -4.93 -15.30
C LEU A 206 17.51 -5.81 -16.14
N MET A 207 18.68 -5.31 -16.52
CA MET A 207 19.71 -6.07 -17.25
C MET A 207 20.41 -7.09 -16.34
N ASP A 208 20.80 -6.69 -15.13
CA ASP A 208 21.47 -7.54 -14.13
C ASP A 208 20.60 -8.74 -13.74
N LYS A 209 19.28 -8.58 -13.74
CA LYS A 209 18.30 -9.63 -13.47
C LYS A 209 17.90 -10.43 -14.72
N HIS A 210 18.52 -10.18 -15.87
CA HIS A 210 18.27 -10.86 -17.15
C HIS A 210 16.85 -10.70 -17.71
N TYR A 211 16.09 -9.66 -17.30
CA TYR A 211 14.79 -9.37 -17.92
C TYR A 211 14.91 -8.72 -19.30
N VAL A 212 16.08 -8.16 -19.62
CA VAL A 212 16.36 -7.52 -20.90
C VAL A 212 17.38 -8.37 -21.68
N PRO A 213 16.96 -9.02 -22.79
CA PRO A 213 17.87 -9.77 -23.65
C PRO A 213 18.94 -8.88 -24.30
N THR A 214 20.11 -9.44 -24.58
CA THR A 214 21.22 -8.74 -25.24
C THR A 214 20.82 -8.10 -26.58
N GLU A 215 19.92 -8.73 -27.34
CA GLU A 215 19.43 -8.18 -28.62
C GLU A 215 18.66 -6.86 -28.43
N MET A 216 17.94 -6.70 -27.32
CA MET A 216 17.27 -5.45 -26.99
C MET A 216 18.25 -4.33 -26.65
N ILE A 217 19.34 -4.68 -25.96
CA ILE A 217 20.43 -3.76 -25.63
C ILE A 217 21.12 -3.28 -26.91
N LYS A 218 21.48 -4.21 -27.80
CA LYS A 218 22.01 -3.89 -29.14
C LYS A 218 21.07 -3.01 -29.94
N ASN A 219 19.76 -3.24 -29.87
CA ASN A 219 18.78 -2.39 -30.54
C ASN A 219 18.75 -0.97 -29.95
N ARG A 220 18.81 -0.81 -28.62
CA ARG A 220 18.85 0.51 -27.97
C ARG A 220 20.13 1.29 -28.32
N LEU A 221 21.27 0.62 -28.43
CA LEU A 221 22.56 1.23 -28.82
C LEU A 221 22.54 1.85 -30.23
N LYS A 222 21.66 1.36 -31.13
CA LYS A 222 21.49 1.95 -32.47
C LYS A 222 20.82 3.32 -32.45
N ASN A 223 20.23 3.74 -31.33
CA ASN A 223 19.58 5.04 -31.22
C ASN A 223 20.64 6.17 -31.24
N PRO A 224 20.64 7.07 -32.25
CA PRO A 224 21.60 8.16 -32.33
C PRO A 224 21.43 9.22 -31.24
N SER A 225 20.22 9.37 -30.67
CA SER A 225 19.96 10.32 -29.58
C SER A 225 20.22 9.75 -28.18
N LEU A 226 20.78 8.54 -28.09
CA LEU A 226 21.11 7.91 -26.81
C LEU A 226 22.18 8.72 -26.07
N GLY A 227 21.90 9.12 -24.83
CA GLY A 227 22.84 9.85 -23.99
C GLY A 227 24.14 9.07 -23.75
N GLU A 228 25.27 9.77 -23.66
CA GLU A 228 26.60 9.15 -23.54
C GLU A 228 26.73 8.21 -22.33
N LYS A 229 26.11 8.56 -21.20
CA LYS A 229 26.11 7.73 -19.98
C LYS A 229 25.34 6.42 -20.18
N GLU A 230 24.16 6.49 -20.81
CA GLU A 230 23.36 5.29 -21.13
C GLU A 230 24.13 4.41 -22.11
N ARG A 231 24.72 5.01 -23.15
CA ARG A 231 25.54 4.28 -24.13
C ARG A 231 26.69 3.50 -23.49
N LYS A 232 27.52 4.17 -22.68
CA LYS A 232 28.64 3.53 -21.96
C LYS A 232 28.16 2.41 -21.04
N LEU A 233 27.01 2.58 -20.39
CA LEU A 233 26.43 1.53 -19.57
C LEU A 233 26.06 0.31 -20.43
N LEU A 234 25.31 0.51 -21.52
CA LEU A 234 24.83 -0.56 -22.39
C LEU A 234 25.98 -1.31 -23.10
N GLU A 235 27.05 -0.62 -23.47
CA GLU A 235 28.25 -1.23 -24.07
C GLU A 235 28.93 -2.26 -23.15
N ASN A 236 28.76 -2.16 -21.83
CA ASN A 236 29.31 -3.16 -20.88
C ASN A 236 28.52 -4.47 -20.85
N TYR A 237 27.32 -4.53 -21.45
CA TYR A 237 26.42 -5.68 -21.43
C TYR A 237 26.29 -6.38 -22.80
N VAL A 238 27.08 -5.97 -23.79
CA VAL A 238 27.08 -6.51 -25.16
C VAL A 238 28.40 -7.21 -25.49
#